data_AF-A0A496UPX3-F1
#
_entry.id   AF-A0A496UPX3-F1
#
_cell.length_a   1.000
_cell.length_b   1.000
_cell.length_c   1.000
_cell.angle_alpha   90.00
_cell.angle_beta   90.00
_cell.angle_gamma   90.00
#
_symmetry.space_group_name_H-M   'P 1'
#
loop_
_entity.id
_entity.type
_entity.pdbx_description
1 polymer ?
#
loop_
_entity_poly.entity_id
_entity_poly.type
_entity_poly.pdbx_seq_one_letter_code
_entity_poly.pdbx_strand_id
1 'polypeptide(L)'
;PNPLLTEDCPELARDERKGTIVINEWMQTSYEDTFAAGDIVTGGATVILAMGQGRKAADAIDRYLKTGNPADPDGGNADVCEGLT
;
A
#
# COMPACT_ATOMS: atom_id res chain seq x y z
N PRO A 1 -2.36 19.18 -3.96
CA PRO A 1 -1.55 18.58 -5.02
C PRO A 1 -0.05 18.88 -4.81
N ASN A 2 0.77 17.86 -4.58
CA ASN A 2 2.21 18.03 -4.34
C ASN A 2 2.99 17.95 -5.68
N PRO A 3 3.57 19.05 -6.20
CA PRO A 3 4.15 19.11 -7.55
C PRO A 3 5.44 18.30 -7.73
N LEU A 4 6.12 17.92 -6.65
CA LEU A 4 7.35 17.12 -6.73
C LEU A 4 7.10 15.69 -7.24
N LEU A 5 5.95 15.12 -6.92
CA LEU A 5 5.65 13.75 -7.36
C LEU A 5 5.31 13.69 -8.85
N THR A 6 4.74 14.76 -9.40
CA THR A 6 4.25 14.79 -10.79
C THR A 6 5.33 14.72 -11.86
N GLU A 7 6.57 15.15 -11.55
CA GLU A 7 7.66 15.19 -12.53
C GLU A 7 8.49 13.90 -12.55
N ASP A 8 8.69 13.26 -11.39
CA ASP A 8 9.63 12.12 -11.26
C ASP A 8 8.99 10.75 -11.61
N CYS A 9 7.66 10.60 -11.49
CA CYS A 9 6.98 9.32 -11.72
C CYS A 9 5.76 9.48 -12.64
N PRO A 10 5.91 9.36 -13.99
CA PRO A 10 4.82 9.53 -14.94
C PRO A 10 3.85 8.33 -15.03
N GLU A 11 4.28 7.11 -14.69
CA GLU A 11 3.42 5.91 -14.79
C GLU A 11 2.63 5.62 -13.51
N LEU A 12 2.82 6.42 -12.45
CA LEU A 12 2.06 6.30 -11.22
C LEU A 12 0.61 6.79 -11.44
N ALA A 13 -0.40 5.94 -11.24
CA ALA A 13 -1.79 6.37 -11.39
C ALA A 13 -2.17 7.40 -10.32
N ARG A 14 -2.80 8.46 -10.80
CA ARG A 14 -3.20 9.62 -10.01
C ARG A 14 -4.62 10.00 -10.30
N ASP A 15 -5.28 10.54 -9.29
CA ASP A 15 -6.58 11.16 -9.46
C ASP A 15 -6.37 12.54 -10.13
N GLU A 16 -6.84 12.69 -11.37
CA GLU A 16 -6.68 13.91 -12.17
C GLU A 16 -7.35 15.14 -11.56
N ARG A 17 -8.36 14.95 -10.69
CA ARG A 17 -9.08 16.07 -10.04
C ARG A 17 -8.43 16.51 -8.75
N LYS A 18 -7.88 15.58 -7.96
CA LYS A 18 -7.32 15.87 -6.63
C LYS A 18 -5.79 15.96 -6.63
N GLY A 19 -5.13 15.37 -7.62
CA GLY A 19 -3.69 15.20 -7.66
C GLY A 19 -3.15 14.29 -6.54
N THR A 20 -4.00 13.38 -6.06
CA THR A 20 -3.65 12.36 -5.06
C THR A 20 -3.29 11.05 -5.75
N ILE A 21 -2.53 10.19 -5.08
CA ILE A 21 -2.15 8.87 -5.61
C ILE A 21 -3.34 7.92 -5.51
N VAL A 22 -3.60 7.16 -6.58
CA VAL A 22 -4.59 6.10 -6.55
C VAL A 22 -3.97 4.87 -5.89
N ILE A 23 -4.66 4.36 -4.87
CA ILE A 23 -4.24 3.16 -4.13
C ILE A 23 -5.32 2.08 -4.17
N ASN A 24 -4.91 0.84 -3.94
CA ASN A 24 -5.82 -0.25 -3.62
C ASN A 24 -6.16 -0.29 -2.11
N GLU A 25 -6.93 -1.31 -1.70
CA GLU A 25 -7.33 -1.55 -0.31
C GLU A 25 -6.16 -1.84 0.65
N TRP A 26 -5.02 -2.27 0.12
CA TRP A 26 -3.77 -2.57 0.84
C TRP A 26 -2.79 -1.39 0.87
N MET A 27 -3.23 -0.19 0.49
CA MET A 27 -2.39 1.02 0.41
C MET A 27 -1.27 0.94 -0.65
N GLN A 28 -1.38 -0.01 -1.58
CA GLN A 28 -0.43 -0.19 -2.68
C GLN A 28 -0.83 0.71 -3.84
N THR A 29 0.16 1.30 -4.49
CA THR A 29 -0.03 2.15 -5.65
C THR A 29 -0.09 1.32 -6.93
N SER A 30 -0.06 1.96 -8.11
CA SER A 30 0.06 1.26 -9.39
C SER A 30 1.35 0.45 -9.54
N TYR A 31 2.41 0.82 -8.80
CA TYR A 31 3.62 0.03 -8.74
C TYR A 31 3.51 -0.99 -7.60
N GLU A 32 3.83 -2.24 -7.92
CA GLU A 32 3.71 -3.36 -6.99
C GLU A 32 4.59 -3.21 -5.74
N ASP A 33 5.78 -2.61 -5.87
CA ASP A 33 6.71 -2.40 -4.76
C ASP A 33 6.44 -1.12 -3.96
N THR A 34 5.46 -0.31 -4.34
CA THR A 34 5.28 1.04 -3.80
C THR A 34 3.95 1.22 -3.09
N PHE A 35 4.01 1.72 -1.86
CA PHE A 35 2.85 1.95 -0.98
C PHE A 35 2.74 3.43 -0.61
N ALA A 36 1.51 3.92 -0.45
CA ALA A 36 1.23 5.31 -0.10
C ALA A 36 0.13 5.42 0.97
N ALA A 37 0.31 6.33 1.93
CA ALA A 37 -0.64 6.56 3.02
C ALA A 37 -0.64 8.03 3.46
N GLY A 38 -1.70 8.46 4.15
CA GLY A 38 -1.84 9.81 4.68
C GLY A 38 -2.33 10.82 3.63
N ASP A 39 -1.92 12.08 3.79
CA ASP A 39 -2.44 13.20 3.00
C ASP A 39 -2.24 13.07 1.49
N ILE A 40 -1.23 12.30 1.07
CA ILE A 40 -0.95 12.07 -0.34
C ILE A 40 -2.01 11.22 -1.05
N VAL A 41 -2.78 10.45 -0.28
CA VAL A 41 -3.86 9.59 -0.77
C VAL A 41 -5.22 10.29 -0.63
N THR A 42 -5.49 10.87 0.54
CA THR A 42 -6.82 11.40 0.87
C THR A 42 -6.99 12.88 0.57
N GLY A 43 -5.91 13.65 0.47
CA GLY A 43 -5.96 15.10 0.25
C GLY A 43 -6.45 15.85 1.49
N GLY A 44 -5.59 15.99 2.51
CA GLY A 44 -5.87 16.77 3.73
C GLY A 44 -6.74 16.04 4.74
N ALA A 45 -6.28 14.88 5.21
CA ALA A 45 -6.96 14.10 6.25
C ALA A 45 -6.51 14.54 7.66
N THR A 46 -7.34 14.22 8.67
CA THR A 46 -6.96 14.43 10.06
C THR A 46 -5.85 13.46 10.46
N VAL A 47 -5.02 13.85 11.44
CA VAL A 47 -3.87 13.05 11.92
C VAL A 47 -4.28 11.61 12.28
N ILE A 48 -5.47 11.41 12.84
CA ILE A 48 -6.00 10.09 13.19
C ILE A 48 -6.19 9.20 11.97
N LEU A 49 -6.70 9.74 10.87
CA LEU A 49 -6.90 8.99 9.63
C LEU A 49 -5.55 8.67 8.97
N ALA A 50 -4.63 9.64 8.95
CA ALA A 50 -3.28 9.43 8.42
C ALA A 50 -2.53 8.35 9.20
N MET A 51 -2.63 8.33 10.53
CA MET A 51 -2.04 7.28 11.39
C MET A 51 -2.70 5.91 11.16
N GLY A 52 -4.02 5.89 10.98
CA GLY A 52 -4.75 4.66 10.67
C GLY A 52 -4.34 4.05 9.32
N GLN A 53 -4.15 4.89 8.30
CA GLN A 53 -3.63 4.46 7.00
C GLN A 53 -2.16 4.05 7.07
N GLY A 54 -1.35 4.78 7.85
CA GLY A 54 0.07 4.44 8.06
C GLY A 54 0.25 3.04 8.64
N ARG A 55 -0.57 2.66 9.64
CA ARG A 55 -0.54 1.29 10.18
C ARG A 55 -0.89 0.24 9.13
N LYS A 56 -1.95 0.48 8.35
CA LYS A 56 -2.35 -0.45 7.26
C LYS A 56 -1.26 -0.61 6.20
N ALA A 57 -0.62 0.50 5.81
CA ALA A 57 0.48 0.45 4.86
C ALA A 57 1.69 -0.32 5.43
N ALA A 58 2.02 -0.12 6.70
CA ALA A 58 3.10 -0.86 7.36
C ALA A 58 2.82 -2.37 7.41
N ASP A 59 1.59 -2.78 7.76
CA ASP A 59 1.18 -4.19 7.78
C ASP A 59 1.25 -4.80 6.37
N ALA A 60 0.83 -4.06 5.35
CA ALA A 60 0.89 -4.50 3.95
C ALA A 60 2.34 -4.64 3.45
N ILE A 61 3.22 -3.70 3.81
CA ILE A 61 4.65 -3.76 3.48
C ILE A 61 5.31 -4.96 4.16
N ASP A 62 5.05 -5.20 5.45
CA ASP A 62 5.62 -6.33 6.18
C ASP A 62 5.22 -7.67 5.53
N ARG A 63 3.97 -7.82 5.12
CA ARG A 63 3.49 -8.98 4.36
C ARG A 63 4.15 -9.08 3.00
N TYR A 64 4.17 -7.99 2.24
CA TYR A 64 4.78 -7.96 0.92
C TYR A 64 6.24 -8.41 0.95
N LEU A 65 7.01 -7.96 1.94
CA LEU A 65 8.41 -8.35 2.10
C LEU A 65 8.59 -9.82 2.49
N LYS A 66 7.60 -10.44 3.15
CA LYS A 66 7.66 -11.85 3.57
C LYS A 66 7.16 -12.81 2.50
N THR A 67 6.16 -12.41 1.72
CA THR A 67 5.34 -13.31 0.90
C THR A 67 5.34 -12.94 -0.58
N GLY A 68 5.81 -11.73 -0.91
CA GLY A 68 5.62 -11.12 -2.23
C GLY A 68 4.18 -10.67 -2.51
N ASN A 69 3.27 -10.76 -1.53
CA ASN A 69 1.86 -10.41 -1.70
C ASN A 69 1.30 -9.67 -0.47
N PRO A 70 0.90 -8.39 -0.59
CA PRO A 70 0.39 -7.63 0.55
C PRO A 70 -0.98 -8.13 1.05
N ALA A 71 -1.69 -8.91 0.23
CA ALA A 71 -2.99 -9.49 0.56
C ALA A 71 -2.88 -10.80 1.35
N ASP A 72 -1.69 -11.40 1.47
CA ASP A 72 -1.48 -12.63 2.24
C ASP A 72 -1.14 -12.28 3.71
N PRO A 73 -2.08 -12.45 4.66
CA PRO A 73 -1.84 -12.13 6.06
C PRO A 73 -0.93 -13.13 6.77
N ASP A 74 -0.79 -14.35 6.23
CA ASP A 74 -0.21 -15.50 6.93
C ASP A 74 1.09 -15.98 6.31
N GLY A 75 1.44 -15.48 5.14
CA GLY A 75 2.71 -15.70 4.49
C GLY A 75 3.15 -17.14 4.49
N GLY A 76 2.42 -17.95 3.73
CA GLY A 76 2.79 -19.33 3.46
C GLY A 76 3.34 -20.07 4.68
N ASN A 77 2.45 -20.51 5.57
CA ASN A 77 2.66 -21.83 6.15
C ASN A 77 2.56 -22.86 5.01
N ALA A 78 3.61 -22.95 4.19
CA ALA A 78 3.89 -24.14 3.44
C ALA A 78 4.39 -25.18 4.47
N ASP A 79 3.56 -26.19 4.69
CA ASP A 79 3.90 -27.50 5.24
C ASP A 79 4.35 -27.61 6.70
N VAL A 80 3.39 -27.76 7.62
CA VAL A 80 3.50 -28.80 8.65
C VAL A 80 2.12 -29.49 8.81
N CYS A 81 2.02 -30.72 8.32
CA CYS A 81 0.97 -31.72 8.57
C CYS A 81 -0.28 -31.79 7.65
N GLU A 82 -0.11 -31.88 6.33
CA GLU A 82 -0.95 -32.80 5.55
C GLU A 82 -0.05 -33.89 4.95
N GLY A 83 -0.04 -35.09 5.56
CA GLY A 83 0.61 -36.25 4.95
C GLY A 83 1.50 -37.14 5.83
N LEU A 84 1.13 -37.43 7.08
CA LEU A 84 1.60 -38.66 7.72
C LEU A 84 0.40 -39.48 8.19
N THR A 85 0.39 -40.73 7.72
CA THR A 85 -0.39 -41.90 8.18
C THR A 85 -0.80 -41.89 9.64
#